data_AF-A0A7K7KGZ1-F1
#
_entry.id   AF-A0A7K7KGZ1-F1
#
_cell.length_a   1.000
_cell.length_b   1.000
_cell.length_c   1.000
_cell.angle_alpha   90.00
_cell.angle_beta   90.00
_cell.angle_gamma   90.00
#
_symmetry.space_group_name_H-M   'P 1'
#
loop_
_entity.id
_entity.type
_entity.pdbx_description
1 polymer ?
#
loop_
_entity_poly.entity_id
_entity_poly.type
_entity_poly.pdbx_seq_one_letter_code
_entity_poly.pdbx_strand_id
1 'polypeptide(L)'
;CSPEGPGQLPLLSPGQDLLFFLCGKVDFWLGLRRRGERLHWGDGSSYSSRVPVLGNSQCVYLADRRLRSDNCSNERPYLCSKAPAPL
;
A
#
# COMPACT_ATOMS: atom_id res chain seq x y z
N CYS A 1 4.86 3.31 8.21
CA CYS A 1 6.07 2.50 8.38
C CYS A 1 6.72 3.02 9.64
N SER A 2 6.56 2.35 10.79
CA SER A 2 6.93 2.95 12.07
C SER A 2 7.21 1.84 13.05
N PRO A 3 8.14 2.00 14.01
CA PRO A 3 7.89 1.42 15.32
C PRO A 3 6.70 2.11 15.99
N GLU A 4 6.51 3.43 15.79
CA GLU A 4 5.47 4.20 16.50
C GLU A 4 4.64 5.06 15.51
N GLY A 5 3.37 4.71 15.26
CA GLY A 5 2.41 5.60 14.59
C GLY A 5 1.48 4.94 13.56
N PRO A 6 0.14 5.19 13.64
CA PRO A 6 -0.86 4.60 12.74
C PRO A 6 -0.71 5.19 11.33
N GLY A 7 -0.36 4.33 10.37
CA GLY A 7 -0.31 4.71 8.97
C GLY A 7 -1.72 4.74 8.37
N GLN A 8 -2.27 5.93 8.17
CA GLN A 8 -3.51 6.14 7.42
C GLN A 8 -3.23 6.84 6.07
N LEU A 9 -4.12 6.57 5.09
CA LEU A 9 -4.03 6.84 3.66
C LEU A 9 -3.47 8.22 3.27
N PRO A 10 -2.67 8.34 2.18
CA PRO A 10 -2.44 9.62 1.55
C PRO A 10 -3.70 10.05 0.78
N LEU A 11 -4.13 11.29 1.04
CA LEU A 11 -4.99 12.05 0.14
C LEU A 11 -4.31 12.05 -1.25
N LEU A 12 -5.05 11.65 -2.30
CA LEU A 12 -4.57 11.69 -3.68
C LEU A 12 -4.43 13.16 -4.13
N SER A 13 -3.29 13.77 -3.80
CA SER A 13 -2.86 15.12 -4.20
C SER A 13 -1.84 15.03 -5.37
N PRO A 14 -1.54 16.13 -6.08
CA PRO A 14 -0.89 16.13 -7.41
C PRO A 14 0.62 15.81 -7.34
N GLY A 15 0.92 14.57 -6.98
CA GLY A 15 2.18 13.85 -7.19
C GLY A 15 1.94 12.56 -7.98
N GLN A 16 0.79 12.48 -8.68
CA GLN A 16 0.41 11.32 -9.48
C GLN A 16 1.48 11.00 -10.52
N ASP A 17 2.15 11.98 -11.13
CA ASP A 17 3.21 11.67 -12.11
C ASP A 17 4.39 10.90 -11.52
N LEU A 18 4.87 11.23 -10.31
CA LEU A 18 6.00 10.51 -9.71
C LEU A 18 5.59 9.08 -9.30
N LEU A 19 4.41 8.91 -8.71
CA LEU A 19 3.87 7.59 -8.38
C LEU A 19 3.60 6.76 -9.63
N PHE A 20 3.04 7.36 -10.68
CA PHE A 20 2.80 6.72 -11.97
C PHE A 20 4.11 6.33 -12.67
N PHE A 21 5.16 7.15 -12.57
CA PHE A 21 6.47 6.86 -13.14
C PHE A 21 7.21 5.75 -12.39
N LEU A 22 7.11 5.74 -11.05
CA LEU A 22 7.71 4.71 -10.20
C LEU A 22 6.99 3.35 -10.37
N CYS A 23 5.66 3.33 -10.42
CA CYS A 23 4.86 2.10 -10.54
C CYS A 23 4.98 1.38 -11.89
N GLY A 24 5.58 2.01 -12.90
CA GLY A 24 5.82 1.39 -14.21
C GLY A 24 7.16 0.67 -14.32
N LYS A 25 8.05 0.78 -13.33
CA LYS A 25 9.40 0.18 -13.36
C LYS A 25 9.72 -0.71 -12.17
N VAL A 26 9.10 -0.44 -11.01
CA VAL A 26 9.38 -1.15 -9.76
C VAL A 26 8.06 -1.44 -9.06
N ASP A 27 7.98 -2.65 -8.52
CA ASP A 27 6.86 -3.10 -7.70
C ASP A 27 7.12 -2.72 -6.23
N PHE A 28 6.13 -2.12 -5.58
CA PHE A 28 6.29 -1.64 -4.20
C PHE A 28 5.35 -2.34 -3.24
N TRP A 29 5.89 -2.85 -2.12
CA TRP A 29 5.05 -3.25 -1.00
C TRP A 29 4.26 -2.06 -0.46
N LEU A 30 3.01 -2.31 -0.13
CA LEU A 30 2.14 -1.39 0.57
C LEU A 30 2.00 -1.81 2.02
N GLY A 31 1.66 -0.85 2.88
CA GLY A 31 1.27 -1.11 4.27
C GLY A 31 -0.08 -1.84 4.41
N LEU A 32 -0.51 -2.60 3.40
CA LEU A 32 -1.77 -3.30 3.36
C LEU A 32 -1.53 -4.82 3.44
N ARG A 33 -2.22 -5.48 4.37
CA ARG A 33 -2.05 -6.91 4.64
C ARG A 33 -3.37 -7.62 4.86
N ARG A 34 -3.43 -8.89 4.45
CA ARG A 34 -4.56 -9.77 4.69
C ARG A 34 -4.48 -10.33 6.10
N ARG A 35 -5.58 -10.21 6.85
CA ARG A 35 -5.79 -10.81 8.17
C ARG A 35 -7.13 -11.54 8.11
N GLY A 36 -7.08 -12.88 8.04
CA GLY A 36 -8.25 -13.69 7.69
C GLY A 36 -8.73 -13.40 6.28
N GLU A 37 -10.02 -13.13 6.11
CA GLU A 37 -10.61 -12.84 4.80
C GLU A 37 -10.52 -11.36 4.39
N ARG A 38 -10.16 -10.47 5.33
CA ARG A 38 -10.16 -9.01 5.14
C ARG A 38 -8.76 -8.42 5.04
N LEU A 39 -8.66 -7.36 4.26
CA LEU A 39 -7.47 -6.55 4.11
C LEU A 39 -7.51 -5.39 5.10
N HIS A 40 -6.38 -5.15 5.76
CA HIS A 40 -6.21 -4.09 6.75
C HIS A 40 -4.92 -3.33 6.49
N TRP A 41 -4.99 -2.02 6.71
CA TRP A 41 -3.84 -1.13 6.69
C TRP A 41 -2.97 -1.34 7.93
N GLY A 42 -1.78 -0.76 7.93
CA GLY A 42 -0.83 -0.85 9.04
C GLY A 42 -1.34 -0.25 10.35
N ASP A 43 -2.30 0.69 10.29
CA ASP A 43 -3.02 1.25 11.44
C ASP A 43 -4.16 0.36 11.95
N GLY A 44 -4.42 -0.78 11.31
CA GLY A 44 -5.54 -1.68 11.63
C GLY A 44 -6.87 -1.31 10.99
N SER A 45 -6.96 -0.17 10.29
CA SER A 45 -8.18 0.20 9.58
C SER A 45 -8.46 -0.75 8.41
N SER A 46 -9.73 -1.05 8.15
CA SER A 46 -10.13 -1.96 7.07
C SER A 46 -9.96 -1.30 5.71
N TYR A 47 -9.53 -2.11 4.72
CA TYR A 47 -9.51 -1.70 3.33
C TYR A 47 -10.94 -1.58 2.77
N SER A 48 -11.37 -0.36 2.47
CA SER A 48 -12.72 -0.03 2.01
C SER A 48 -12.76 0.55 0.58
N SER A 49 -11.64 0.52 -0.14
CA SER A 49 -11.58 1.06 -1.50
C SER A 49 -12.23 0.12 -2.52
N ARG A 50 -12.73 0.70 -3.61
CA ARG A 50 -13.33 -0.03 -4.75
C ARG A 50 -12.28 -0.70 -5.65
N VAL A 51 -10.99 -0.43 -5.42
CA VAL A 51 -9.91 -1.00 -6.23
C VAL A 51 -9.70 -2.46 -5.81
N PRO A 52 -9.85 -3.44 -6.71
CA PRO A 52 -9.65 -4.84 -6.35
C PRO A 52 -8.17 -5.15 -6.10
N VAL A 53 -7.91 -6.02 -5.12
CA VAL A 53 -6.59 -6.62 -4.90
C VAL A 53 -6.55 -7.99 -5.56
N LEU A 54 -5.63 -8.18 -6.51
CA LEU A 54 -5.49 -9.42 -7.25
C LEU A 54 -4.68 -10.46 -6.44
N GLY A 55 -5.10 -11.72 -6.51
CA GLY A 55 -4.49 -12.82 -5.76
C GLY A 55 -5.02 -12.96 -4.33
N ASN A 56 -4.51 -13.96 -3.60
CA ASN A 56 -5.00 -14.32 -2.27
C ASN A 56 -3.88 -14.43 -1.21
N SER A 57 -2.73 -13.81 -1.45
CA SER A 57 -1.59 -13.86 -0.53
C SER A 57 -1.69 -12.81 0.57
N GLN A 58 -0.76 -12.87 1.54
CA GLN A 58 -0.81 -12.05 2.75
C GLN A 58 -0.42 -10.59 2.53
N CYS A 59 0.65 -10.31 1.79
CA CYS A 59 1.15 -8.95 1.60
C CYS A 59 0.68 -8.38 0.26
N VAL A 60 0.32 -7.11 0.25
CA VAL A 60 -0.15 -6.41 -0.95
C VAL A 60 0.93 -5.48 -1.47
N TYR A 61 1.14 -5.51 -2.77
CA TYR A 61 2.04 -4.63 -3.50
C TYR A 61 1.32 -3.93 -4.65
N LEU A 62 1.90 -2.82 -5.08
CA LEU A 62 1.48 -2.08 -6.26
C LEU A 62 2.39 -2.44 -7.42
N ALA A 63 1.79 -2.90 -8.52
CA ALA A 63 2.48 -3.29 -9.75
C ALA A 63 1.59 -2.95 -10.95
N ASP A 64 2.15 -2.32 -11.99
CA ASP A 64 1.41 -1.95 -13.21
C ASP A 64 0.10 -1.19 -12.92
N ARG A 65 0.14 -0.27 -11.94
CA ARG A 65 -1.04 0.50 -11.47
C ARG A 65 -2.18 -0.37 -10.91
N ARG A 66 -1.89 -1.63 -10.53
CA ARG A 66 -2.82 -2.58 -9.96
C ARG A 66 -2.34 -3.03 -8.59
N LEU A 67 -3.29 -3.29 -7.70
CA LEU A 67 -3.00 -3.91 -6.42
C LEU A 67 -2.94 -5.42 -6.60
N ARG A 68 -1.85 -6.03 -6.17
CA ARG A 68 -1.61 -7.47 -6.26
C ARG A 68 -1.16 -7.97 -4.90
N SER A 69 -1.28 -9.27 -4.66
CA SER A 69 -0.82 -9.90 -3.43
C SER A 69 0.19 -10.98 -3.72
N ASP A 70 1.21 -11.08 -2.85
CA ASP A 70 2.27 -12.06 -2.96
C ASP A 70 2.79 -12.44 -1.55
N ASN A 71 3.68 -13.43 -1.47
CA ASN A 71 4.31 -13.82 -0.22
C ASN A 71 5.17 -12.65 0.31
N CYS A 72 5.00 -12.33 1.59
CA CYS A 72 5.72 -11.25 2.27
C CYS A 72 7.25 -11.44 2.28
N SER A 73 7.74 -12.67 2.05
CA SER A 73 9.17 -12.98 1.94
C SER A 73 9.82 -12.47 0.65
N ASN A 74 9.05 -12.07 -0.37
CA ASN A 74 9.63 -11.53 -1.59
C ASN A 74 10.27 -10.16 -1.33
N GLU A 75 11.50 -10.00 -1.81
CA GLU A 75 12.24 -8.74 -1.70
C GLU A 75 11.64 -7.69 -2.63
N ARG A 76 10.99 -6.68 -2.06
CA ARG A 76 10.50 -5.50 -2.77
C ARG A 76 10.64 -4.28 -1.87
N PRO A 77 10.89 -3.08 -2.42
CA PRO A 77 10.91 -1.86 -1.64
C PRO A 77 9.52 -1.54 -1.08
N TYR A 78 9.46 -0.91 0.09
CA TYR A 78 8.21 -0.44 0.68
C TYR A 78 7.92 1.00 0.27
N LEU A 79 6.68 1.27 -0.13
CA LEU A 79 6.19 2.63 -0.31
C LEU A 79 5.53 3.11 0.98
N CYS A 80 6.07 4.18 1.57
CA CYS A 80 5.57 4.78 2.80
C CYS A 80 4.95 6.14 2.51
N SER A 81 3.76 6.40 3.08
CA SER A 81 3.13 7.72 3.09
C SER A 81 3.19 8.33 4.49
N LYS A 82 3.40 9.64 4.57
CA LYS A 82 3.28 10.43 5.81
C LYS A 82 2.27 11.55 5.55
N ALA A 83 1.33 11.75 6.47
CA ALA A 83 0.40 12.87 6.36
C ALA A 83 1.19 14.20 6.48
N PRO A 84 0.80 15.25 5.74
CA PRO A 84 1.26 16.60 6.03
C PRO A 84 0.97 16.94 7.49
N ALA A 85 1.90 17.62 8.18
CA ALA A 85 1.65 18.09 9.54
C ALA A 85 0.42 19.01 9.56
N PRO A 86 -0.42 18.95 10.61
CA PRO A 86 -1.47 19.94 10.79
C PRO A 86 -0.84 21.34 10.84
N LEU A 87 -1.43 22.30 10.13
CA LEU A 87 -1.08 23.72 10.22
C LEU A 87 -1.43 24.28 11.60
#